data_AF-A0A2N0XN26-F1
#
_entry.id   AF-A0A2N0XN26-F1
#
_cell.length_a   1.000
_cell.length_b   1.000
_cell.length_c   1.000
_cell.angle_alpha   90.00
_cell.angle_beta   90.00
_cell.angle_gamma   90.00
#
_symmetry.space_group_name_H-M   'P 1'
#
loop_
_entity.id
_entity.type
_entity.pdbx_description
1 polymer ?
#
loop_
_entity_poly.entity_id
_entity_poly.type
_entity_poly.pdbx_seq_one_letter_code
_entity_poly.pdbx_strand_id
1 'polypeptide(L)'
;MAIELKQYDIKNAAAFKKTTEQWGELSNMCAGFPVVVNNVPIKSVEALYQACRYPYHSDIQEKILEQNSPMTAKMVGKPYLDKTRKDWDKVRILIMKWVLRVKLAQNMERFSNVLKETNDMPIVEISRKDDFWGAKPIGDDIYVGVNALGRLLMELRHQLFTHGEERFLSVAPLEINDFFLYGNPIDFVYSSQAYNEDKSQIDLFN
;
A
#
# COMPACT_ATOMS: atom_id res chain seq x y z
N MET A 1 -7.11 3.18 15.04
CA MET A 1 -8.39 3.50 14.37
C MET A 1 -9.48 2.63 14.97
N ALA A 2 -10.61 3.22 15.42
CA ALA A 2 -11.78 2.44 15.79
C ALA A 2 -12.40 1.80 14.54
N ILE A 3 -12.68 0.49 14.60
CA ILE A 3 -13.35 -0.23 13.50
C ILE A 3 -14.82 0.17 13.53
N GLU A 4 -15.18 1.14 12.70
CA GLU A 4 -16.53 1.72 12.63
C GLU A 4 -16.95 1.80 11.17
N LEU A 5 -18.17 1.33 10.86
CA LEU A 5 -18.78 1.50 9.55
C LEU A 5 -19.15 2.97 9.33
N LYS A 6 -18.87 3.51 8.14
CA LYS A 6 -19.33 4.84 7.73
C LYS A 6 -20.02 4.78 6.39
N GLN A 7 -20.89 5.76 6.17
CA GLN A 7 -21.51 6.00 4.87
C GLN A 7 -20.71 7.06 4.11
N TYR A 8 -20.62 6.89 2.81
CA TYR A 8 -19.87 7.75 1.90
C TYR A 8 -20.76 8.09 0.71
N ASP A 9 -20.90 9.39 0.43
CA ASP A 9 -21.44 9.88 -0.84
C ASP A 9 -20.29 9.96 -1.85
N ILE A 10 -20.28 9.05 -2.82
CA ILE A 10 -19.17 8.95 -3.76
C ILE A 10 -19.13 10.11 -4.77
N LYS A 11 -20.20 10.90 -4.92
CA LYS A 11 -20.21 12.08 -5.80
C LYS A 11 -19.28 13.18 -5.29
N ASN A 12 -19.04 13.21 -3.98
CA ASN A 12 -18.21 14.21 -3.30
C ASN A 12 -16.91 13.60 -2.76
N ALA A 13 -16.48 12.46 -3.31
CA ALA A 13 -15.32 11.70 -2.85
C ALA A 13 -14.32 11.46 -3.98
N ALA A 14 -13.04 11.33 -3.62
CA ALA A 14 -12.03 10.70 -4.47
C ALA A 14 -12.24 9.17 -4.41
N ALA A 15 -13.25 8.71 -5.15
CA ALA A 15 -13.64 7.30 -5.18
C ALA A 15 -12.97 6.55 -6.33
N PHE A 16 -12.46 5.35 -6.06
CA PHE A 16 -11.84 4.49 -7.07
C PHE A 16 -12.22 3.02 -6.85
N LYS A 17 -12.31 2.29 -7.95
CA LYS A 17 -12.60 0.85 -8.06
C LYS A 17 -11.53 0.13 -8.87
N LYS A 18 -10.97 0.78 -9.88
CA LYS A 18 -9.94 0.25 -10.78
C LYS A 18 -8.66 1.06 -10.63
N THR A 19 -7.52 0.42 -10.87
CA THR A 19 -6.21 1.05 -10.74
C THR A 19 -5.85 1.96 -11.92
N THR A 20 -6.62 1.89 -13.01
CA THR A 20 -6.37 2.61 -14.27
C THR A 20 -7.29 3.81 -14.49
N GLU A 21 -8.18 4.09 -13.55
CA GLU A 21 -9.08 5.25 -13.61
C GLU A 21 -8.57 6.37 -12.71
N GLN A 22 -9.28 7.50 -12.70
CA GLN A 22 -8.97 8.61 -11.80
C GLN A 22 -8.89 8.10 -10.35
N TRP A 23 -7.86 8.54 -9.62
CA TRP A 23 -7.56 8.09 -8.25
C TRP A 23 -7.11 6.63 -8.12
N GLY A 24 -7.00 5.86 -9.21
CA GLY A 24 -6.60 4.46 -9.17
C GLY A 24 -5.22 4.22 -8.54
N GLU A 25 -4.35 5.24 -8.58
CA GLU A 25 -3.03 5.26 -7.94
C GLU A 25 -3.10 5.25 -6.41
N LEU A 26 -4.23 5.64 -5.81
CA LEU A 26 -4.47 5.53 -4.37
C LEU A 26 -4.58 4.07 -3.91
N SER A 27 -4.92 3.15 -4.81
CA SER A 27 -4.98 1.72 -4.48
C SER A 27 -3.58 1.15 -4.18
N ASN A 28 -3.49 0.29 -3.16
CA ASN A 28 -2.34 -0.60 -2.96
C ASN A 28 -2.20 -1.66 -4.07
N MET A 29 -3.25 -1.89 -4.86
CA MET A 29 -3.23 -2.78 -6.03
C MET A 29 -2.70 -2.09 -7.29
N CYS A 30 -2.38 -0.79 -7.24
CA CYS A 30 -1.85 -0.08 -8.41
C CYS A 30 -0.40 -0.47 -8.67
N ALA A 31 -0.10 -0.91 -9.90
CA ALA A 31 1.26 -1.16 -10.36
C ALA A 31 1.99 0.16 -10.68
N GLY A 32 3.30 0.10 -10.90
CA GLY A 32 4.11 1.27 -11.25
C GLY A 32 4.46 2.16 -10.05
N PHE A 33 4.41 1.60 -8.83
CA PHE A 33 4.98 2.16 -7.62
C PHE A 33 5.93 1.12 -7.00
N PRO A 34 7.05 0.78 -7.68
CA PRO A 34 8.01 -0.18 -7.15
C PRO A 34 8.63 0.37 -5.88
N VAL A 35 9.06 -0.53 -5.01
CA VAL A 35 9.74 -0.19 -3.75
C VAL A 35 10.90 -1.14 -3.50
N VAL A 36 11.86 -0.73 -2.70
CA VAL A 36 13.00 -1.52 -2.25
C VAL A 36 12.97 -1.57 -0.72
N VAL A 37 12.91 -2.77 -0.15
CA VAL A 37 12.91 -3.01 1.30
C VAL A 37 13.96 -4.05 1.61
N ASN A 38 14.84 -3.79 2.58
CA ASN A 38 15.99 -4.66 2.89
C ASN A 38 16.81 -5.04 1.63
N ASN A 39 17.04 -4.07 0.73
CA ASN A 39 17.68 -4.27 -0.58
C ASN A 39 16.96 -5.26 -1.53
N VAL A 40 15.72 -5.66 -1.22
CA VAL A 40 14.89 -6.50 -2.08
C VAL A 40 14.03 -5.58 -2.95
N PRO A 41 14.15 -5.63 -4.29
CA PRO A 41 13.25 -4.91 -5.18
C PRO A 41 11.88 -5.59 -5.22
N ILE A 42 10.82 -4.81 -5.06
CA ILE A 42 9.44 -5.28 -4.98
C ILE A 42 8.58 -4.48 -5.96
N LYS A 43 7.96 -5.20 -6.90
CA LYS A 43 7.21 -4.60 -8.03
C LYS A 43 5.93 -3.89 -7.63
N SER A 44 5.34 -4.26 -6.48
CA SER A 44 4.13 -3.63 -5.98
C SER A 44 4.01 -3.69 -4.46
N VAL A 45 3.39 -2.66 -3.90
CA VAL A 45 3.17 -2.54 -2.46
C VAL A 45 2.16 -3.57 -1.93
N GLU A 46 1.25 -4.08 -2.77
CA GLU A 46 0.42 -5.24 -2.42
C GLU A 46 1.27 -6.49 -2.21
N ALA A 47 2.27 -6.74 -3.07
CA ALA A 47 3.15 -7.89 -2.90
C ALA A 47 3.92 -7.78 -1.58
N LEU A 48 4.42 -6.58 -1.23
CA LEU A 48 5.04 -6.32 0.08
C LEU A 48 4.08 -6.60 1.24
N TYR A 49 2.84 -6.09 1.17
CA TYR A 49 1.81 -6.32 2.20
C TYR A 49 1.50 -7.81 2.38
N GLN A 50 1.36 -8.56 1.28
CA GLN A 50 1.11 -10.00 1.31
C GLN A 50 2.33 -10.79 1.81
N ALA A 51 3.55 -10.38 1.49
CA ALA A 51 4.77 -11.01 2.02
C ALA A 51 4.90 -10.84 3.55
N CYS A 52 4.54 -9.66 4.08
CA CYS A 52 4.54 -9.38 5.52
C CYS A 52 3.56 -10.25 6.32
N ARG A 53 2.60 -10.89 5.64
CA ARG A 53 1.65 -11.85 6.24
C ARG A 53 2.31 -13.16 6.67
N TYR A 54 3.47 -13.49 6.08
CA TYR A 54 4.14 -14.79 6.19
C TYR A 54 5.58 -14.66 6.73
N PRO A 55 5.80 -14.11 7.94
CA PRO A 55 7.13 -13.72 8.43
C PRO A 55 8.10 -14.90 8.63
N TYR A 56 7.60 -16.12 8.82
CA TYR A 56 8.40 -17.33 9.04
C TYR A 56 8.51 -18.23 7.80
N HIS A 57 7.99 -17.79 6.65
CA HIS A 57 7.89 -18.60 5.45
C HIS A 57 8.49 -17.83 4.26
N SER A 58 9.81 -17.74 4.23
CA SER A 58 10.56 -17.06 3.17
C SER A 58 10.24 -17.63 1.78
N ASP A 59 9.95 -18.93 1.67
CA ASP A 59 9.54 -19.59 0.44
C ASP A 59 8.18 -19.09 -0.07
N ILE A 60 7.26 -18.76 0.82
CA ILE A 60 5.96 -18.17 0.47
C ILE A 60 6.15 -16.70 0.10
N GLN A 61 6.98 -15.96 0.85
CA GLN A 61 7.33 -14.58 0.53
C GLN A 61 7.93 -14.48 -0.88
N GLU A 62 8.84 -15.38 -1.24
CA GLU A 62 9.49 -15.42 -2.55
C GLU A 62 8.45 -15.61 -3.66
N LYS A 63 7.61 -16.65 -3.56
CA LYS A 63 6.53 -16.90 -4.50
C LYS A 63 5.61 -15.69 -4.71
N ILE A 64 5.36 -14.89 -3.66
CA ILE A 64 4.53 -13.68 -3.74
C ILE A 64 5.28 -12.54 -4.43
N LEU A 65 6.53 -12.30 -4.06
CA LEU A 65 7.33 -11.16 -4.52
C LEU A 65 7.83 -11.31 -5.96
N GLU A 66 7.98 -12.53 -6.46
CA GLU A 66 8.31 -12.80 -7.86
C GLU A 66 7.22 -12.33 -8.84
N GLN A 67 5.97 -12.22 -8.38
CA GLN A 67 4.82 -11.96 -9.25
C GLN A 67 4.85 -10.55 -9.84
N ASN A 68 4.58 -10.48 -11.15
CA ASN A 68 4.53 -9.21 -11.88
C ASN A 68 3.30 -8.36 -11.55
N SER A 69 2.18 -9.00 -11.20
CA SER A 69 0.92 -8.31 -10.95
C SER A 69 0.55 -8.33 -9.47
N PRO A 70 0.07 -7.20 -8.91
CA PRO A 70 -0.44 -7.12 -7.53
C PRO A 70 -1.53 -8.18 -7.25
N MET A 71 -2.41 -8.41 -8.23
CA MET A 71 -3.47 -9.42 -8.13
C MET A 71 -2.91 -10.83 -8.03
N THR A 72 -1.91 -11.17 -8.84
CA THR A 72 -1.28 -12.48 -8.82
C THR A 72 -0.53 -12.69 -7.50
N ALA A 73 0.20 -11.68 -7.01
CA ALA A 73 0.88 -11.73 -5.71
C ALA A 73 -0.09 -12.11 -4.57
N LYS A 74 -1.26 -11.45 -4.51
CA LYS A 74 -2.32 -11.78 -3.55
C LYS A 74 -2.89 -13.20 -3.75
N MET A 75 -3.11 -13.61 -5.00
CA MET A 75 -3.68 -14.91 -5.31
C MET A 75 -2.73 -16.07 -4.98
N VAL A 76 -1.43 -15.91 -5.21
CA VAL A 76 -0.40 -16.91 -4.89
C VAL A 76 -0.24 -17.11 -3.38
N GLY A 77 -0.49 -16.07 -2.57
CA GLY A 77 -0.54 -16.21 -1.12
C GLY A 77 -1.77 -16.95 -0.60
N LYS A 78 -2.88 -17.01 -1.35
CA LYS A 78 -4.18 -17.53 -0.88
C LYS A 78 -4.21 -19.02 -0.51
N PRO A 79 -3.47 -19.93 -1.16
CA PRO A 79 -3.40 -21.33 -0.73
C PRO A 79 -2.77 -21.53 0.66
N TYR A 80 -2.03 -20.54 1.16
CA TYR A 80 -1.25 -20.65 2.40
C TYR A 80 -1.85 -19.89 3.59
N LEU A 81 -3.16 -19.64 3.58
CA LEU A 81 -3.80 -18.85 4.65
C LEU A 81 -3.60 -19.48 6.04
N ASP A 82 -3.44 -20.81 6.13
CA ASP A 82 -3.10 -21.55 7.35
C ASP A 82 -1.70 -21.22 7.91
N LYS A 83 -0.83 -20.62 7.09
CA LYS A 83 0.52 -20.14 7.46
C LYS A 83 0.57 -18.66 7.83
N THR A 84 -0.57 -17.98 7.84
CA THR A 84 -0.66 -16.56 8.23
C THR A 84 -0.12 -16.37 9.66
N ARG A 85 0.63 -15.29 9.90
CA ARG A 85 1.03 -14.89 11.26
C ARG A 85 -0.17 -14.81 12.22
N LYS A 86 0.00 -15.32 13.45
CA LYS A 86 -1.10 -15.52 14.41
C LYS A 86 -1.80 -14.22 14.85
N ASP A 87 -1.09 -13.10 14.78
CA ASP A 87 -1.54 -11.76 15.16
C ASP A 87 -2.04 -10.94 13.96
N TRP A 88 -2.23 -11.55 12.78
CA TRP A 88 -2.53 -10.84 11.54
C TRP A 88 -3.67 -9.84 11.66
N ASP A 89 -4.81 -10.23 12.25
CA ASP A 89 -5.95 -9.32 12.39
C ASP A 89 -5.67 -8.10 13.29
N LYS A 90 -4.67 -8.21 14.20
CA LYS A 90 -4.22 -7.10 15.04
C LYS A 90 -3.24 -6.19 14.31
N VAL A 91 -2.37 -6.73 13.46
CA VAL A 91 -1.27 -5.97 12.83
C VAL A 91 -1.52 -5.56 11.39
N ARG A 92 -2.49 -6.14 10.69
CA ARG A 92 -2.74 -5.88 9.25
C ARG A 92 -2.94 -4.40 8.92
N ILE A 93 -3.58 -3.64 9.81
CA ILE A 93 -3.75 -2.18 9.65
C ILE A 93 -2.41 -1.46 9.82
N LEU A 94 -1.60 -1.84 10.81
CA LEU A 94 -0.28 -1.27 11.05
C LEU A 94 0.65 -1.53 9.87
N ILE A 95 0.66 -2.77 9.36
CA ILE A 95 1.44 -3.16 8.18
C ILE A 95 0.97 -2.37 6.97
N MET A 96 -0.33 -2.25 6.69
CA MET A 96 -0.81 -1.43 5.57
C MET A 96 -0.41 0.04 5.72
N LYS A 97 -0.51 0.62 6.92
CA LYS A 97 -0.05 1.99 7.18
C LYS A 97 1.43 2.15 6.87
N TRP A 98 2.27 1.20 7.30
CA TRP A 98 3.70 1.19 7.00
C TRP A 98 3.97 1.03 5.49
N VAL A 99 3.27 0.11 4.82
CA VAL A 99 3.38 -0.11 3.36
C VAL A 99 3.02 1.15 2.57
N LEU A 100 1.97 1.88 2.95
CA LEU A 100 1.61 3.15 2.31
C LEU A 100 2.66 4.23 2.53
N ARG A 101 3.30 4.27 3.71
CA ARG A 101 4.43 5.17 3.96
C ARG A 101 5.64 4.81 3.11
N VAL A 102 5.95 3.52 2.94
CA VAL A 102 7.03 3.06 2.05
C VAL A 102 6.73 3.45 0.60
N LYS A 103 5.47 3.25 0.15
CA LYS A 103 5.01 3.70 -1.17
C LYS A 103 5.29 5.18 -1.38
N LEU A 104 4.90 6.02 -0.42
CA LEU A 104 5.10 7.46 -0.46
C LEU A 104 6.58 7.84 -0.46
N ALA A 105 7.36 7.30 0.46
CA ALA A 105 8.76 7.64 0.63
C ALA A 105 9.58 7.43 -0.65
N GLN A 106 9.33 6.32 -1.34
CA GLN A 106 10.07 5.96 -2.55
C GLN A 106 9.39 6.37 -3.87
N ASN A 107 8.22 7.01 -3.81
CA ASN A 107 7.51 7.52 -4.98
C ASN A 107 6.97 8.94 -4.70
N MET A 108 7.78 9.78 -4.05
CA MET A 108 7.35 11.05 -3.47
C MET A 108 6.67 11.97 -4.48
N GLU A 109 7.30 12.19 -5.64
CA GLU A 109 6.81 13.10 -6.66
C GLU A 109 5.40 12.70 -7.13
N ARG A 110 5.24 11.45 -7.60
CA ARG A 110 3.97 10.99 -8.15
C ARG A 110 2.91 10.76 -7.08
N PHE A 111 3.23 10.05 -6.00
CA PHE A 111 2.20 9.61 -5.04
C PHE A 111 1.74 10.74 -4.11
N SER A 112 2.63 11.67 -3.74
CA SER A 112 2.22 12.82 -2.91
C SER A 112 1.30 13.75 -3.70
N ASN A 113 1.52 13.94 -5.00
CA ASN A 113 0.65 14.75 -5.86
C ASN A 113 -0.77 14.19 -5.89
N VAL A 114 -0.94 12.89 -6.16
CA VAL A 114 -2.26 12.25 -6.17
C VAL A 114 -2.95 12.39 -4.81
N LEU A 115 -2.22 12.23 -3.69
CA LEU A 115 -2.79 12.43 -2.36
C LEU A 115 -3.27 13.88 -2.15
N LYS A 116 -2.46 14.87 -2.52
CA LYS A 116 -2.79 16.30 -2.35
C LYS A 116 -3.96 16.72 -3.24
N GLU A 117 -4.04 16.22 -4.47
CA GLU A 117 -5.13 16.50 -5.42
C GLU A 117 -6.52 16.09 -4.90
N THR A 118 -6.57 15.12 -3.97
CA THR A 118 -7.84 14.78 -3.32
C THR A 118 -8.35 15.87 -2.37
N ASN A 119 -7.55 16.89 -2.05
CA ASN A 119 -7.89 18.02 -1.18
C ASN A 119 -8.57 17.55 0.12
N ASP A 120 -9.77 18.05 0.44
CA ASP A 120 -10.54 17.65 1.61
C ASP A 120 -11.55 16.52 1.32
N MET A 121 -11.59 16.00 0.08
CA MET A 121 -12.52 14.94 -0.28
C MET A 121 -12.24 13.66 0.53
N PRO A 122 -13.28 12.92 0.95
CA PRO A 122 -13.12 11.55 1.39
C PRO A 122 -12.43 10.71 0.30
N ILE A 123 -11.48 9.88 0.68
CA ILE A 123 -10.89 8.88 -0.22
C ILE A 123 -11.63 7.56 0.00
N VAL A 124 -12.16 6.94 -1.05
CA VAL A 124 -13.03 5.76 -0.93
C VAL A 124 -12.66 4.68 -1.93
N GLU A 125 -12.25 3.51 -1.44
CA GLU A 125 -12.14 2.32 -2.29
C GLU A 125 -13.53 1.69 -2.48
N ILE A 126 -14.03 1.67 -3.72
CA ILE A 126 -15.26 0.99 -4.09
C ILE A 126 -14.99 -0.50 -4.23
N SER A 127 -15.70 -1.30 -3.42
CA SER A 127 -15.61 -2.75 -3.43
C SER A 127 -16.96 -3.41 -3.69
N ARG A 128 -16.92 -4.56 -4.36
CA ARG A 128 -18.11 -5.42 -4.52
C ARG A 128 -18.34 -6.34 -3.32
N LYS A 129 -17.29 -6.66 -2.55
CA LYS A 129 -17.30 -7.75 -1.55
C LYS A 129 -16.64 -7.42 -0.22
N ASP A 130 -15.68 -6.50 -0.21
CA ASP A 130 -14.90 -6.12 0.96
C ASP A 130 -15.42 -4.80 1.53
N ASP A 131 -16.03 -4.84 2.70
CA ASP A 131 -16.50 -3.67 3.45
C ASP A 131 -15.52 -3.26 4.56
N PHE A 132 -14.37 -3.92 4.66
CA PHE A 132 -13.33 -3.56 5.61
C PHE A 132 -12.31 -2.60 4.99
N TRP A 133 -11.66 -3.00 3.89
CA TRP A 133 -10.68 -2.14 3.20
C TRP A 133 -11.35 -1.06 2.36
N GLY A 134 -12.49 -1.39 1.75
CA GLY A 134 -13.31 -0.48 0.96
C GLY A 134 -14.74 -0.32 1.48
N ALA A 135 -15.63 0.15 0.61
CA ALA A 135 -17.04 0.35 0.85
C ALA A 135 -17.89 -0.24 -0.29
N LYS A 136 -19.09 -0.73 0.05
CA LYS A 136 -20.04 -1.38 -0.86
C LYS A 136 -21.25 -0.47 -1.14
N PRO A 137 -21.85 -0.52 -2.34
CA PRO A 137 -23.05 0.26 -2.62
C PRO A 137 -24.23 -0.23 -1.78
N ILE A 138 -24.99 0.71 -1.21
CA ILE A 138 -26.30 0.46 -0.58
C ILE A 138 -27.44 1.25 -1.26
N GLY A 139 -27.10 2.02 -2.30
CA GLY A 139 -27.98 2.83 -3.14
C GLY A 139 -27.18 3.36 -4.33
N ASP A 140 -27.73 4.31 -5.07
CA ASP A 140 -27.13 4.75 -6.35
C ASP A 140 -25.75 5.41 -6.16
N ASP A 141 -25.57 6.22 -5.10
CA ASP A 141 -24.31 6.93 -4.81
C ASP A 141 -23.83 6.79 -3.37
N ILE A 142 -24.56 6.03 -2.54
CA ILE A 142 -24.22 5.86 -1.13
C ILE A 142 -23.55 4.51 -0.93
N TYR A 143 -22.35 4.55 -0.35
CA TYR A 143 -21.52 3.38 -0.10
C TYR A 143 -21.26 3.25 1.40
N VAL A 144 -21.26 2.01 1.91
CA VAL A 144 -21.01 1.72 3.32
C VAL A 144 -19.85 0.75 3.49
N GLY A 145 -18.97 1.08 4.42
CA GLY A 145 -17.85 0.23 4.81
C GLY A 145 -17.02 0.89 5.90
N VAL A 146 -16.09 0.14 6.45
CA VAL A 146 -15.01 0.70 7.26
C VAL A 146 -14.11 1.56 6.37
N ASN A 147 -13.90 1.17 5.10
CA ASN A 147 -13.04 1.88 4.16
C ASN A 147 -11.67 2.21 4.80
N ALA A 148 -11.07 1.20 5.43
CA ALA A 148 -9.83 1.35 6.18
C ALA A 148 -8.69 1.89 5.30
N LEU A 149 -8.61 1.47 4.03
CA LEU A 149 -7.58 1.96 3.10
C LEU A 149 -7.75 3.46 2.86
N GLY A 150 -8.95 3.89 2.47
CA GLY A 150 -9.25 5.30 2.21
C GLY A 150 -8.97 6.18 3.43
N ARG A 151 -9.30 5.71 4.64
CA ARG A 151 -9.00 6.45 5.87
C ARG A 151 -7.51 6.53 6.18
N LEU A 152 -6.74 5.46 5.95
CA LEU A 152 -5.28 5.52 6.11
C LEU A 152 -4.65 6.51 5.11
N LEU A 153 -5.17 6.58 3.89
CA LEU A 153 -4.72 7.54 2.88
C LEU A 153 -5.06 8.99 3.27
N MET A 154 -6.26 9.23 3.81
CA MET A 154 -6.63 10.55 4.34
C MET A 154 -5.76 10.96 5.52
N GLU A 155 -5.45 10.02 6.43
CA GLU A 155 -4.50 10.25 7.52
C GLU A 155 -3.10 10.60 6.95
N LEU A 156 -2.61 9.83 5.99
CA LEU A 156 -1.32 10.07 5.34
C LEU A 156 -1.26 11.43 4.63
N ARG A 157 -2.32 11.80 3.90
CA ARG A 157 -2.49 13.11 3.26
C ARG A 157 -2.46 14.24 4.29
N HIS A 158 -3.21 14.12 5.39
CA HIS A 158 -3.21 15.13 6.44
C HIS A 158 -1.83 15.31 7.06
N GLN A 159 -1.11 14.20 7.31
CA GLN A 159 0.24 14.23 7.84
C GLN A 159 1.22 14.89 6.85
N LEU A 160 1.08 14.65 5.53
CA LEU A 160 1.85 15.31 4.47
C LEU A 160 1.63 16.83 4.41
N PHE A 161 0.41 17.30 4.67
CA PHE A 161 0.14 18.75 4.74
C PHE A 161 0.67 19.37 6.03
N THR A 162 0.67 18.63 7.12
CA THR A 162 1.07 19.12 8.45
C THR A 162 2.60 19.12 8.62
N HIS A 163 3.26 18.14 8.03
CA HIS A 163 4.69 17.90 8.14
C HIS A 163 5.23 17.83 6.72
N GLY A 164 6.23 18.64 6.37
CA GLY A 164 6.76 18.68 5.01
C GLY A 164 7.28 17.32 4.52
N GLU A 165 7.47 17.20 3.20
CA GLU A 165 7.86 15.95 2.54
C GLU A 165 9.15 15.35 3.11
N GLU A 166 10.05 16.18 3.65
CA GLU A 166 11.31 15.75 4.26
C GLU A 166 11.11 14.73 5.40
N ARG A 167 9.97 14.82 6.12
CA ARG A 167 9.62 13.89 7.20
C ARG A 167 9.21 12.51 6.71
N PHE A 168 8.95 12.37 5.42
CA PHE A 168 8.49 11.14 4.78
C PHE A 168 9.56 10.49 3.91
N LEU A 169 10.80 11.03 3.89
CA LEU A 169 11.92 10.45 3.15
C LEU A 169 12.52 9.20 3.81
N SER A 170 12.07 8.85 5.03
CA SER A 170 12.42 7.60 5.68
C SER A 170 11.22 6.99 6.41
N VAL A 171 11.22 5.67 6.52
CA VAL A 171 10.20 4.88 7.20
C VAL A 171 10.87 3.89 8.12
N ALA A 172 10.73 4.11 9.43
CA ALA A 172 11.18 3.18 10.44
C ALA A 172 10.41 1.84 10.35
N PRO A 173 11.02 0.71 10.73
CA PRO A 173 10.30 -0.55 10.85
C PRO A 173 9.22 -0.46 11.93
N LEU A 174 8.21 -1.33 11.83
CA LEU A 174 7.17 -1.43 12.85
C LEU A 174 7.72 -2.12 14.10
N GLU A 175 7.36 -1.58 15.27
CA GLU A 175 7.58 -2.23 16.57
C GLU A 175 6.53 -3.32 16.82
N ILE A 176 6.51 -4.33 15.95
CA ILE A 176 5.69 -5.54 16.09
C ILE A 176 6.59 -6.76 16.08
N ASN A 177 6.16 -7.83 16.76
CA ASN A 177 6.90 -9.08 16.76
C ASN A 177 7.01 -9.63 15.32
N ASP A 178 8.14 -10.27 15.01
CA ASP A 178 8.34 -11.03 13.78
C ASP A 178 8.06 -10.22 12.51
N PHE A 179 8.52 -8.96 12.47
CA PHE A 179 8.40 -8.12 11.28
C PHE A 179 9.58 -8.38 10.33
N PHE A 180 9.48 -9.49 9.60
CA PHE A 180 10.58 -10.05 8.80
C PHE A 180 10.31 -10.07 7.29
N LEU A 181 11.37 -9.90 6.53
CA LEU A 181 11.43 -10.13 5.09
C LEU A 181 12.59 -11.09 4.79
N TYR A 182 12.28 -12.23 4.17
CA TYR A 182 13.23 -13.34 3.95
C TYR A 182 14.01 -13.75 5.20
N GLY A 183 13.30 -13.89 6.32
CA GLY A 183 13.89 -14.31 7.60
C GLY A 183 14.73 -13.25 8.31
N ASN A 184 14.89 -12.05 7.74
CA ASN A 184 15.63 -10.95 8.35
C ASN A 184 14.67 -9.87 8.89
N PRO A 185 14.96 -9.25 10.05
CA PRO A 185 14.30 -8.02 10.50
C PRO A 185 14.19 -6.98 9.40
N ILE A 186 13.00 -6.44 9.18
CA ILE A 186 12.82 -5.27 8.31
C ILE A 186 13.57 -4.09 8.93
N ASP A 187 14.41 -3.42 8.15
CA ASP A 187 15.19 -2.26 8.56
C ASP A 187 14.51 -0.95 8.08
N PHE A 188 15.12 0.19 8.39
CA PHE A 188 14.73 1.47 7.84
C PHE A 188 14.69 1.45 6.31
N VAL A 189 13.60 1.99 5.78
CA VAL A 189 13.42 2.21 4.35
C VAL A 189 13.62 3.69 4.05
N TYR A 190 14.48 3.99 3.08
CA TYR A 190 14.80 5.36 2.69
C TYR A 190 14.32 5.65 1.26
N SER A 191 13.98 6.91 1.00
CA SER A 191 13.64 7.39 -0.36
C SER A 191 14.81 7.23 -1.33
N SER A 192 16.05 7.36 -0.85
CA SER A 192 17.27 7.19 -1.65
C SER A 192 17.51 5.76 -2.14
N GLN A 193 16.81 4.77 -1.58
CA GLN A 193 16.83 3.38 -2.04
C GLN A 193 15.80 3.11 -3.14
N ALA A 194 14.96 4.10 -3.48
CA ALA A 194 13.93 3.94 -4.50
C ALA A 194 14.53 3.42 -5.81
N TYR A 195 13.80 2.52 -6.45
CA TYR A 195 14.19 1.98 -7.73
C TYR A 195 14.15 3.09 -8.79
N ASN A 196 15.32 3.52 -9.26
CA ASN A 196 15.45 4.41 -10.40
C ASN A 196 15.64 3.56 -11.66
N GLU A 197 14.59 3.47 -12.46
CA GLU A 197 14.66 2.86 -13.78
C GLU A 197 15.41 3.85 -14.69
N ASP A 198 16.74 3.76 -14.74
CA ASP A 198 17.53 4.57 -15.68
C ASP A 198 17.29 4.05 -17.10
N LYS A 199 16.37 4.72 -17.80
CA LYS A 199 15.85 4.30 -19.11
C LYS A 199 16.77 4.68 -20.27
N SER A 200 17.84 5.41 -20.01
CA SER A 200 18.78 5.84 -21.06
C SER A 200 20.14 5.20 -20.85
N GLN A 201 20.42 4.15 -21.60
CA GLN A 201 21.81 3.81 -21.88
C GLN A 201 22.41 4.98 -22.66
N ILE A 202 23.28 5.75 -22.02
CA ILE A 202 24.12 6.73 -22.72
C ILE A 202 25.20 5.92 -23.45
N ASP A 203 25.36 6.17 -24.76
CA ASP A 203 26.51 5.63 -25.49
C ASP A 203 27.78 6.33 -24.98
N LEU A 204 28.58 5.59 -24.21
CA LEU A 204 29.84 6.06 -23.61
C LEU A 204 31.05 5.87 -24.54
N PHE A 205 30.84 5.41 -25.79
CA PHE A 205 31.91 5.05 -26.71
C PHE A 205 32.05 5.99 -27.93
N ASN A 206 31.53 7.22 -27.84
CA ASN A 206 31.83 8.27 -28.83
C ASN A 206 33.26 8.82 -28.67
#